data_AF-A0A3D3BJX9-F1
#
_entry.id   AF-A0A3D3BJX9-F1
#
_cell.length_a   1.000
_cell.length_b   1.000
_cell.length_c   1.000
_cell.angle_alpha   90.00
_cell.angle_beta   90.00
_cell.angle_gamma   90.00
#
_symmetry.space_group_name_H-M   'P 1'
#
loop_
_entity.id
_entity.type
_entity.pdbx_description
1 polymer ?
#
loop_
_entity_poly.entity_id
_entity_poly.type
_entity_poly.pdbx_seq_one_letter_code
_entity_poly.pdbx_strand_id
1 'polypeptide(L)'
;MTAFPLIEISGSPYNRGLQYGEQAKHLISRSVEIYKTRLDINGSQVSDLSQRVGKFLDFCSFFSKDHIDEIRGIAAGANLSFEEVLLINLRTEIVADARRDHTQSVPKSDGCTGIIVLPTRSKTGKLIHAQNWDWLDSCKETGVVIRVLPEDGIPFLTFTEAGGLARSGLNAVGISITANYLESDRDFQTSGVPLPFIRRQVLEHRHL
;
A
#
# COMPACT_ATOMS: atom_id res chain seq x y z
N MET A 1 -2.32 11.64 -22.10
CA MET A 1 -1.43 11.27 -20.98
C MET A 1 -2.23 10.47 -19.98
N THR A 2 -1.78 9.27 -19.63
CA THR A 2 -2.35 8.50 -18.50
C THR A 2 -1.89 9.15 -17.20
N ALA A 3 -2.83 9.51 -16.32
CA ALA A 3 -2.53 10.21 -15.07
C ALA A 3 -1.64 9.41 -14.11
N PHE A 4 -1.67 8.08 -14.20
CA PHE A 4 -0.85 7.16 -13.42
C PHE A 4 -0.26 6.08 -14.34
N PRO A 5 1.01 5.68 -14.17
CA PRO A 5 1.61 4.62 -14.97
C PRO A 5 0.98 3.26 -14.63
N LEU A 6 0.81 2.43 -15.68
CA LEU A 6 0.46 1.02 -15.54
C LEU A 6 1.74 0.20 -15.52
N ILE A 7 1.92 -0.58 -14.47
CA ILE A 7 3.07 -1.47 -14.26
C ILE A 7 2.53 -2.89 -14.32
N GLU A 8 3.10 -3.71 -15.19
CA GLU A 8 2.80 -5.14 -15.23
C GLU A 8 3.93 -5.92 -14.57
N ILE A 9 3.56 -6.86 -13.70
CA ILE A 9 4.48 -7.74 -13.01
C ILE A 9 3.96 -9.17 -13.01
N SER A 10 4.88 -10.13 -13.16
CA SER A 10 4.52 -11.55 -13.23
C SER A 10 5.54 -12.48 -12.56
N GLY A 11 5.12 -13.72 -12.27
CA GLY A 11 5.98 -14.76 -11.69
C GLY A 11 5.87 -14.85 -10.17
N SER A 12 6.94 -15.33 -9.52
CA SER A 12 7.04 -15.50 -8.07
C SER A 12 6.99 -14.15 -7.32
N PRO A 13 6.65 -14.13 -6.01
CA PRO A 13 6.53 -12.88 -5.25
C PRO A 13 7.77 -11.98 -5.35
N TYR A 14 8.97 -12.54 -5.13
CA TYR A 14 10.22 -11.79 -5.27
C TYR A 14 10.43 -11.26 -6.69
N ASN A 15 10.19 -12.08 -7.73
CA ASN A 15 10.39 -11.66 -9.13
C ASN A 15 9.41 -10.56 -9.55
N ARG A 16 8.15 -10.63 -9.07
CA ARG A 16 7.17 -9.56 -9.25
C ARG A 16 7.63 -8.28 -8.57
N GLY A 17 8.14 -8.42 -7.35
CA GLY A 17 8.72 -7.29 -6.61
C GLY A 17 9.87 -6.65 -7.38
N LEU A 18 10.82 -7.45 -7.87
CA LEU A 18 11.98 -6.97 -8.63
C LEU A 18 11.53 -6.18 -9.87
N GLN A 19 10.62 -6.74 -10.67
CA GLN A 19 10.05 -6.07 -11.84
C GLN A 19 9.36 -4.75 -11.48
N TYR A 20 8.62 -4.70 -10.36
CA TYR A 20 7.97 -3.49 -9.89
C TYR A 20 9.00 -2.42 -9.49
N GLY A 21 9.99 -2.83 -8.69
CA GLY A 21 11.09 -1.97 -8.25
C GLY A 21 11.83 -1.31 -9.40
N GLU A 22 12.17 -2.10 -10.43
CA GLU A 22 12.88 -1.62 -11.62
C GLU A 22 12.04 -0.64 -12.44
N GLN A 23 10.76 -0.97 -12.68
CA GLN A 23 9.85 -0.13 -13.48
C GLN A 23 9.46 1.18 -12.80
N ALA A 24 9.40 1.21 -11.46
CA ALA A 24 8.92 2.35 -10.69
C ALA A 24 9.98 3.00 -9.80
N LYS A 25 11.26 2.70 -10.01
CA LYS A 25 12.39 3.14 -9.14
C LYS A 25 12.30 4.59 -8.68
N HIS A 26 12.09 5.52 -9.62
CA HIS A 26 12.01 6.95 -9.31
C HIS A 26 10.76 7.31 -8.47
N LEU A 27 9.62 6.70 -8.76
CA LEU A 27 8.38 6.92 -8.02
C LEU A 27 8.46 6.33 -6.60
N ILE A 28 9.06 5.16 -6.45
CA ILE A 28 9.27 4.52 -5.14
C ILE A 28 10.21 5.38 -4.30
N SER A 29 11.32 5.86 -4.88
CA SER A 29 12.25 6.77 -4.20
C SER A 29 11.54 8.04 -3.71
N ARG A 30 10.64 8.59 -4.54
CA ARG A 30 9.81 9.74 -4.17
C ARG A 30 8.83 9.42 -3.04
N SER A 31 8.17 8.26 -3.07
CA SER A 31 7.33 7.81 -1.94
C SER A 31 8.13 7.74 -0.64
N VAL A 32 9.33 7.15 -0.67
CA VAL A 32 10.22 7.07 0.51
C VAL A 32 10.56 8.45 1.05
N GLU A 33 10.93 9.40 0.16
CA GLU A 33 11.27 10.77 0.54
C GLU A 33 10.09 11.47 1.24
N ILE A 34 8.88 11.34 0.69
CA ILE A 34 7.66 11.92 1.27
C ILE A 34 7.44 11.39 2.70
N TYR A 35 7.53 10.07 2.91
CA TYR A 35 7.28 9.47 4.23
C TYR A 35 8.41 9.69 5.22
N LYS A 36 9.68 9.69 4.78
CA LYS A 36 10.80 10.07 5.65
C LYS A 36 10.68 11.50 6.13
N THR A 37 10.39 12.43 5.22
CA THR A 37 10.15 13.85 5.56
C THR A 37 8.98 13.99 6.53
N ARG A 38 7.90 13.24 6.29
CA ARG A 38 6.71 13.27 7.14
C ARG A 38 6.98 12.79 8.56
N LEU A 39 7.87 11.83 8.71
CA LEU A 39 8.27 11.25 10.00
C LEU A 39 9.49 11.95 10.61
N ASP A 40 10.00 13.02 9.98
CA ASP A 40 11.24 13.72 10.37
C ASP A 40 12.46 12.78 10.48
N ILE A 41 12.48 11.74 9.65
CA ILE A 41 13.58 10.78 9.57
C ILE A 41 14.64 11.35 8.62
N ASN A 42 15.64 12.02 9.22
CA ASN A 42 16.81 12.54 8.50
C ASN A 42 17.93 11.50 8.41
N GLY A 43 18.92 11.73 7.52
CA GLY A 43 19.98 10.74 7.19
C GLY A 43 20.80 10.18 8.37
N SER A 44 20.76 10.82 9.54
CA SER A 44 21.40 10.36 10.79
C SER A 44 20.56 9.37 11.61
N GLN A 45 19.29 9.15 11.25
CA GLN A 45 18.28 8.38 12.00
C GLN A 45 17.95 7.03 11.36
N VAL A 46 18.86 6.45 10.57
CA VAL A 46 18.65 5.12 9.94
C VAL A 46 18.34 4.04 10.99
N SER A 47 18.93 4.12 12.19
CA SER A 47 18.60 3.22 13.31
C SER A 47 17.17 3.37 13.82
N ASP A 48 16.56 4.55 13.68
CA ASP A 48 15.16 4.77 14.06
C ASP A 48 14.20 4.12 13.06
N LEU A 49 14.50 4.16 11.76
CA LEU A 49 13.67 3.53 10.74
C LEU A 49 13.57 2.01 10.94
N SER A 50 14.72 1.32 11.05
CA SER A 50 14.76 -0.13 11.28
C SER A 50 14.04 -0.53 12.57
N GLN A 51 14.19 0.25 13.64
CA GLN A 51 13.49 -0.01 14.90
C GLN A 51 11.97 0.16 14.76
N ARG A 52 11.51 1.22 14.08
CA ARG A 52 10.08 1.50 13.86
C ARG A 52 9.41 0.41 13.03
N VAL A 53 9.98 0.07 11.88
CA VAL A 53 9.40 -0.96 11.00
C VAL A 53 9.55 -2.36 11.60
N GLY A 54 10.64 -2.61 12.36
CA GLY A 54 10.93 -3.89 13.00
C GLY A 54 9.84 -4.32 13.98
N LYS A 55 9.15 -3.39 14.65
CA LYS A 55 8.00 -3.68 15.54
C LYS A 55 6.85 -4.41 14.83
N PHE A 56 6.74 -4.27 13.51
CA PHE A 56 5.66 -4.85 12.71
C PHE A 56 6.11 -6.08 11.92
N LEU A 57 7.42 -6.32 11.81
CA LEU A 57 7.97 -7.33 10.90
C LEU A 57 7.49 -8.75 11.23
N ASP A 58 7.34 -9.08 12.51
CA ASP A 58 6.82 -10.39 12.95
C ASP A 58 5.36 -10.58 12.51
N PHE A 59 4.52 -9.55 12.65
CA PHE A 59 3.13 -9.58 12.19
C PHE A 59 3.04 -9.73 10.68
N CYS A 60 3.86 -8.98 9.94
CA CYS A 60 3.91 -9.07 8.48
C CYS A 60 4.36 -10.45 8.02
N SER A 61 5.42 -10.99 8.62
CA SER A 61 6.00 -12.29 8.26
C SER A 61 5.10 -13.46 8.66
N PHE A 62 4.39 -13.34 9.78
CA PHE A 62 3.38 -14.30 10.20
C PHE A 62 2.17 -14.29 9.25
N PHE A 63 1.74 -13.11 8.81
CA PHE A 63 0.58 -12.97 7.94
C PHE A 63 0.84 -13.47 6.51
N SER A 64 1.96 -13.06 5.90
CA SER A 64 2.33 -13.50 4.56
C SER A 64 3.82 -13.33 4.29
N LYS A 65 4.52 -14.47 4.17
CA LYS A 65 5.93 -14.52 3.76
C LYS A 65 6.11 -14.05 2.31
N ASP A 66 5.15 -14.38 1.45
CA ASP A 66 5.15 -13.99 0.04
C ASP A 66 5.08 -12.47 -0.11
N HIS A 67 4.27 -11.79 0.71
CA HIS A 67 4.21 -10.31 0.70
C HIS A 67 5.55 -9.69 1.13
N ILE A 68 6.23 -10.29 2.11
CA ILE A 68 7.57 -9.86 2.51
C ILE A 68 8.58 -10.08 1.39
N ASP A 69 8.55 -11.22 0.71
CA ASP A 69 9.46 -11.51 -0.40
C ASP A 69 9.22 -10.59 -1.59
N GLU A 70 7.97 -10.22 -1.87
CA GLU A 70 7.65 -9.20 -2.86
C GLU A 70 8.20 -7.83 -2.45
N ILE A 71 8.06 -7.40 -1.20
CA ILE A 71 8.67 -6.16 -0.69
C ILE A 71 10.20 -6.18 -0.83
N ARG A 72 10.85 -7.31 -0.55
CA ARG A 72 12.30 -7.47 -0.77
C ARG A 72 12.67 -7.32 -2.24
N GLY A 73 11.88 -7.90 -3.14
CA GLY A 73 12.04 -7.73 -4.58
C GLY A 73 11.92 -6.25 -4.98
N ILE A 74 10.88 -5.56 -4.49
CA ILE A 74 10.66 -4.13 -4.77
C ILE A 74 11.88 -3.31 -4.32
N ALA A 75 12.39 -3.57 -3.11
CA ALA A 75 13.57 -2.90 -2.59
C ALA A 75 14.81 -3.15 -3.47
N ALA A 76 15.04 -4.40 -3.87
CA ALA A 76 16.15 -4.76 -4.76
C ALA A 76 16.04 -4.05 -6.13
N GLY A 77 14.87 -4.08 -6.77
CA GLY A 77 14.67 -3.46 -8.08
C GLY A 77 14.74 -1.93 -8.05
N ALA A 78 14.28 -1.32 -6.96
CA ALA A 78 14.37 0.12 -6.76
C ALA A 78 15.75 0.58 -6.27
N ASN A 79 16.64 -0.35 -5.90
CA ASN A 79 17.92 -0.06 -5.24
C ASN A 79 17.73 0.79 -3.97
N LEU A 80 16.82 0.34 -3.12
CA LEU A 80 16.50 0.91 -1.80
C LEU A 80 16.65 -0.17 -0.72
N SER A 81 16.70 0.23 0.54
CA SER A 81 16.66 -0.72 1.65
C SER A 81 15.27 -1.36 1.78
N PHE A 82 15.25 -2.57 2.37
CA PHE A 82 14.00 -3.26 2.69
C PHE A 82 13.10 -2.41 3.60
N GLU A 83 13.70 -1.76 4.59
CA GLU A 83 13.03 -0.93 5.58
C GLU A 83 12.37 0.30 4.94
N GLU A 84 13.00 0.90 3.93
CA GLU A 84 12.42 2.02 3.19
C GLU A 84 11.17 1.63 2.40
N VAL A 85 11.16 0.45 1.78
CA VAL A 85 9.96 -0.03 1.06
C VAL A 85 8.90 -0.53 2.03
N LEU A 86 9.32 -1.18 3.12
CA LEU A 86 8.41 -1.61 4.18
C LEU A 86 7.72 -0.40 4.84
N LEU A 87 8.42 0.73 5.01
CA LEU A 87 7.84 1.98 5.50
C LEU A 87 6.60 2.41 4.72
N ILE A 88 6.64 2.33 3.38
CA ILE A 88 5.50 2.69 2.51
C ILE A 88 4.30 1.78 2.82
N ASN A 89 4.55 0.50 3.10
CA ASN A 89 3.54 -0.50 3.42
C ASN A 89 3.09 -0.49 4.90
N LEU A 90 3.76 0.29 5.75
CA LEU A 90 3.45 0.48 7.18
C LEU A 90 3.04 1.92 7.51
N ARG A 91 2.83 2.76 6.50
CA ARG A 91 2.66 4.21 6.72
C ARG A 91 1.50 4.55 7.65
N THR A 92 0.40 3.79 7.62
CA THR A 92 -0.79 4.09 8.42
C THR A 92 -0.48 3.80 9.88
N GLU A 93 0.17 2.66 10.10
CA GLU A 93 0.58 2.13 11.38
C GLU A 93 1.64 3.02 12.03
N ILE A 94 2.66 3.44 11.27
CA ILE A 94 3.77 4.25 11.78
C ILE A 94 3.35 5.71 12.02
N VAL A 95 2.58 6.31 11.10
CA VAL A 95 2.07 7.67 11.31
C VAL A 95 1.15 7.73 12.53
N ALA A 96 0.34 6.71 12.74
CA ALA A 96 -0.54 6.69 13.90
C ALA A 96 0.16 6.31 15.22
N ASP A 97 1.19 5.44 15.18
CA ASP A 97 2.07 5.21 16.34
C ASP A 97 2.73 6.53 16.77
N ALA A 98 3.29 7.29 15.81
CA ALA A 98 3.91 8.60 16.08
C ALA A 98 2.93 9.65 16.64
N ARG A 99 1.65 9.63 16.23
CA ARG A 99 0.60 10.50 16.81
C ARG A 99 0.39 10.23 18.30
N ARG A 100 0.44 8.95 18.73
CA ARG A 100 0.21 8.56 20.13
C ARG A 100 1.36 8.96 21.06
N ASP A 101 2.59 8.86 20.57
CA ASP A 101 3.76 9.28 21.35
C ASP A 101 3.83 10.81 21.53
N HIS A 102 2.84 11.58 21.02
CA HIS A 102 2.78 13.05 21.02
C HIS A 102 4.02 13.71 20.43
N THR A 103 4.82 12.96 19.67
CA THR A 103 6.10 13.44 19.12
C THR A 103 5.89 14.30 17.88
N GLN A 104 4.73 14.23 17.20
CA GLN A 104 4.47 14.96 15.96
C GLN A 104 3.01 15.43 15.82
N SER A 105 2.83 16.69 15.39
CA SER A 105 1.54 17.22 14.98
C SER A 105 1.18 16.71 13.58
N VAL A 106 0.37 15.67 13.48
CA VAL A 106 -0.08 15.14 12.19
C VAL A 106 -1.40 15.82 11.79
N PRO A 107 -1.45 16.61 10.70
CA PRO A 107 -2.69 17.20 10.19
C PRO A 107 -3.85 16.21 10.05
N LYS A 108 -5.05 16.70 10.36
CA LYS A 108 -6.32 15.95 10.41
C LYS A 108 -6.95 15.62 9.05
N SER A 109 -6.35 16.03 7.93
CA SER A 109 -7.01 15.97 6.62
C SER A 109 -6.66 14.69 5.85
N ASP A 110 -7.24 13.56 6.27
CA ASP A 110 -7.53 12.43 5.35
C ASP A 110 -9.03 12.46 5.07
N GLY A 111 -9.41 12.23 3.82
CA GLY A 111 -10.79 12.10 3.38
C GLY A 111 -10.91 10.96 2.39
N CYS A 112 -11.95 10.15 2.52
CA CYS A 112 -12.30 9.17 1.51
C CYS A 112 -13.81 9.18 1.31
N THR A 113 -14.26 9.14 0.06
CA THR A 113 -15.67 8.98 -0.28
C THR A 113 -15.83 7.78 -1.21
N GLY A 114 -16.59 6.77 -0.79
CA GLY A 114 -16.87 5.57 -1.57
C GLY A 114 -18.32 5.53 -2.04
N ILE A 115 -18.55 5.01 -3.25
CA ILE A 115 -19.89 4.82 -3.82
C ILE A 115 -20.00 3.40 -4.36
N ILE A 116 -21.11 2.74 -4.02
CA ILE A 116 -21.52 1.46 -4.61
C ILE A 116 -22.94 1.62 -5.15
N VAL A 117 -23.11 1.43 -6.46
CA VAL A 117 -24.43 1.38 -7.12
C VAL A 117 -24.66 -0.05 -7.60
N LEU A 118 -25.63 -0.73 -7.00
CA LEU A 118 -25.98 -2.09 -7.37
C LEU A 118 -26.51 -2.15 -8.82
N PRO A 119 -26.36 -3.30 -9.52
CA PRO A 119 -26.89 -3.50 -10.87
C PRO A 119 -28.35 -3.06 -11.04
N THR A 120 -29.20 -3.39 -10.06
CA THR A 120 -30.65 -3.04 -10.06
C THR A 120 -30.94 -1.55 -9.93
N ARG A 121 -29.93 -0.74 -9.55
CA ARG A 121 -30.01 0.72 -9.40
C ARG A 121 -29.18 1.47 -10.45
N SER A 122 -28.47 0.76 -11.32
CA SER A 122 -27.61 1.32 -12.37
C SER A 122 -28.33 1.33 -13.71
N LYS A 123 -28.22 2.44 -14.47
CA LYS A 123 -28.80 2.55 -15.82
C LYS A 123 -28.24 1.50 -16.79
N THR A 124 -27.02 1.03 -16.56
CA THR A 124 -26.34 0.04 -17.41
C THR A 124 -26.60 -1.41 -16.99
N GLY A 125 -27.30 -1.63 -15.87
CA GLY A 125 -27.43 -2.97 -15.28
C GLY A 125 -26.11 -3.54 -14.74
N LYS A 126 -25.05 -2.73 -14.63
CA LYS A 126 -23.74 -3.13 -14.11
C LYS A 126 -23.48 -2.50 -12.74
N LEU A 127 -22.77 -3.22 -11.88
CA LEU A 127 -22.25 -2.70 -10.61
C LEU A 127 -21.32 -1.52 -10.90
N ILE A 128 -21.51 -0.42 -10.17
CA ILE A 128 -20.57 0.70 -10.17
C ILE A 128 -19.95 0.78 -8.78
N HIS A 129 -18.62 0.68 -8.70
CA HIS A 129 -17.87 0.83 -7.47
C HIS A 129 -16.78 1.87 -7.71
N ALA A 130 -16.86 2.98 -6.98
CA ALA A 130 -15.97 4.12 -7.17
C ALA A 130 -15.53 4.68 -5.81
N GLN A 131 -14.38 5.35 -5.80
CA GLN A 131 -13.87 6.02 -4.63
C GLN A 131 -13.00 7.23 -5.00
N ASN A 132 -13.20 8.33 -4.27
CA ASN A 132 -12.21 9.39 -4.15
C ASN A 132 -11.32 9.11 -2.94
N TRP A 133 -10.02 9.36 -3.12
CA TRP A 133 -9.03 9.25 -2.06
C TRP A 133 -8.31 10.59 -1.90
N ASP A 134 -8.61 11.26 -0.80
CA ASP A 134 -8.16 12.61 -0.50
C ASP A 134 -7.04 12.51 0.55
N TRP A 135 -5.80 12.47 0.06
CA TRP A 135 -4.59 12.39 0.88
C TRP A 135 -3.66 13.59 0.59
N LEU A 136 -2.39 13.46 0.98
CA LEU A 136 -1.37 14.48 0.72
C LEU A 136 -1.26 14.79 -0.77
N ASP A 137 -1.20 16.08 -1.11
CA ASP A 137 -1.06 16.54 -2.49
C ASP A 137 0.20 15.97 -3.16
N SER A 138 1.30 15.88 -2.41
CA SER A 138 2.56 15.29 -2.87
C SER A 138 2.46 13.81 -3.26
N CYS A 139 1.51 13.06 -2.68
CA CYS A 139 1.30 11.65 -3.01
C CYS A 139 0.59 11.46 -4.37
N LYS A 140 0.06 12.53 -4.98
CA LYS A 140 -0.47 12.46 -6.36
C LYS A 140 0.60 12.08 -7.36
N GLU A 141 1.85 12.47 -7.11
CA GLU A 141 3.00 12.20 -7.97
C GLU A 141 3.43 10.73 -7.95
N THR A 142 3.05 9.98 -6.90
CA THR A 142 3.51 8.61 -6.68
C THR A 142 2.43 7.56 -6.91
N GLY A 143 1.23 7.95 -7.35
CA GLY A 143 0.16 7.02 -7.69
C GLY A 143 0.54 6.11 -8.86
N VAL A 144 0.32 4.80 -8.72
CA VAL A 144 0.57 3.80 -9.76
C VAL A 144 -0.58 2.79 -9.84
N VAL A 145 -0.79 2.23 -11.03
CA VAL A 145 -1.65 1.07 -11.23
C VAL A 145 -0.76 -0.14 -11.49
N ILE A 146 -0.94 -1.21 -10.72
CA ILE A 146 -0.18 -2.45 -10.85
C ILE A 146 -1.11 -3.54 -11.35
N ARG A 147 -0.75 -4.15 -12.48
CA ARG A 147 -1.34 -5.40 -12.99
C ARG A 147 -0.46 -6.56 -12.55
N VAL A 148 -0.99 -7.37 -11.65
CA VAL A 148 -0.27 -8.51 -11.07
C VAL A 148 -0.76 -9.78 -11.74
N LEU A 149 0.17 -10.49 -12.36
CA LEU A 149 -0.05 -11.77 -13.03
C LEU A 149 0.72 -12.86 -12.27
N PRO A 150 0.13 -13.42 -11.19
CA PRO A 150 0.82 -14.43 -10.41
C PRO A 150 1.00 -15.71 -11.23
N GLU A 151 2.08 -16.46 -10.95
CA GLU A 151 2.33 -17.77 -11.58
C GLU A 151 1.25 -18.79 -11.19
N ASP A 152 0.85 -18.77 -9.92
CA ASP A 152 -0.30 -19.47 -9.38
C ASP A 152 -1.18 -18.46 -8.60
N GLY A 153 -2.49 -18.47 -8.87
CA GLY A 153 -3.44 -17.58 -8.23
C GLY A 153 -4.29 -16.75 -9.21
N ILE A 154 -4.86 -15.67 -8.69
CA ILE A 154 -5.84 -14.85 -9.41
C ILE A 154 -5.17 -13.56 -9.88
N PRO A 155 -5.18 -13.25 -11.19
CA PRO A 155 -4.74 -11.94 -11.67
C PRO A 155 -5.57 -10.80 -11.07
N PHE A 156 -4.92 -9.69 -10.73
CA PHE A 156 -5.63 -8.53 -10.19
C PHE A 156 -4.97 -7.21 -10.59
N LEU A 157 -5.73 -6.14 -10.41
CA LEU A 157 -5.31 -4.76 -10.58
C LEU A 157 -5.41 -4.05 -9.24
N THR A 158 -4.38 -3.28 -8.88
CA THR A 158 -4.45 -2.38 -7.74
C THR A 158 -3.88 -1.00 -8.06
N PHE A 159 -4.58 0.02 -7.61
CA PHE A 159 -4.09 1.38 -7.50
C PHE A 159 -3.55 1.62 -6.09
N THR A 160 -2.32 2.12 -5.99
CA THR A 160 -1.59 2.39 -4.74
C THR A 160 -0.54 3.47 -4.96
N GLU A 161 0.11 3.94 -3.90
CA GLU A 161 1.38 4.66 -4.03
C GLU A 161 2.51 3.71 -4.40
N ALA A 162 3.46 4.18 -5.20
CA ALA A 162 4.64 3.44 -5.64
C ALA A 162 5.40 2.88 -4.44
N GLY A 163 5.67 1.57 -4.47
CA GLY A 163 6.29 0.79 -3.38
C GLY A 163 5.28 0.08 -2.48
N GLY A 164 4.00 0.45 -2.53
CA GLY A 164 2.93 -0.25 -1.81
C GLY A 164 2.49 -1.54 -2.51
N LEU A 165 2.07 -2.54 -1.73
CA LEU A 165 1.56 -3.82 -2.22
C LEU A 165 0.16 -3.74 -2.82
N ALA A 166 -0.75 -3.00 -2.15
CA ALA A 166 -2.13 -2.82 -2.57
C ALA A 166 -2.83 -1.71 -1.78
N ARG A 167 -3.81 -1.06 -2.41
CA ARG A 167 -4.75 -0.16 -1.72
C ARG A 167 -6.18 -0.33 -2.22
N SER A 168 -6.48 0.15 -3.42
CA SER A 168 -7.78 -0.08 -4.08
C SER A 168 -7.58 -0.98 -5.26
N GLY A 169 -8.51 -1.87 -5.55
CA GLY A 169 -8.31 -2.79 -6.66
C GLY A 169 -9.46 -3.72 -6.90
N LEU A 170 -9.29 -4.55 -7.93
CA LEU A 170 -10.17 -5.65 -8.25
C LEU A 170 -9.39 -6.84 -8.80
N ASN A 171 -9.96 -8.03 -8.68
CA ASN A 171 -9.36 -9.25 -9.22
C ASN A 171 -10.20 -9.88 -10.34
N ALA A 172 -9.61 -10.83 -11.06
CA ALA A 172 -10.20 -11.45 -12.24
C ALA A 172 -11.46 -12.30 -11.94
N VAL A 173 -11.75 -12.59 -10.67
CA VAL A 173 -12.96 -13.33 -10.26
C VAL A 173 -14.06 -12.41 -9.70
N GLY A 174 -13.87 -11.09 -9.77
CA GLY A 174 -14.91 -10.10 -9.48
C GLY A 174 -14.94 -9.57 -8.04
N ILE A 175 -13.91 -9.83 -7.22
CA ILE A 175 -13.74 -9.15 -5.94
C ILE A 175 -13.17 -7.76 -6.20
N SER A 176 -13.73 -6.74 -5.53
CA SER A 176 -13.26 -5.36 -5.56
C SER A 176 -13.14 -4.84 -4.13
N ILE A 177 -12.09 -4.07 -3.85
CA ILE A 177 -11.85 -3.45 -2.55
C ILE A 177 -11.50 -1.97 -2.71
N THR A 178 -12.14 -1.15 -1.88
CA THR A 178 -11.82 0.25 -1.64
C THR A 178 -11.75 0.47 -0.14
N ALA A 179 -11.00 1.46 0.31
CA ALA A 179 -10.80 1.68 1.75
C ALA A 179 -11.00 3.13 2.13
N ASN A 180 -11.75 3.37 3.20
CA ASN A 180 -11.91 4.69 3.81
C ASN A 180 -11.18 4.68 5.14
N TYR A 181 -10.47 5.76 5.44
CA TYR A 181 -9.90 5.93 6.77
C TYR A 181 -11.01 6.16 7.79
N LEU A 182 -10.87 5.51 8.95
CA LEU A 182 -11.76 5.64 10.10
C LEU A 182 -10.88 5.81 11.33
N GLU A 183 -11.33 6.66 12.26
CA GLU A 183 -10.67 6.86 13.54
C GLU A 183 -11.57 6.33 14.67
N SER A 184 -10.97 5.66 15.64
CA SER A 184 -11.62 5.23 16.89
C SER A 184 -10.70 5.40 18.09
N ASP A 185 -11.27 5.43 19.29
CA ASP A 185 -10.54 5.48 20.55
C ASP A 185 -9.68 4.22 20.82
N ARG A 186 -9.89 3.15 20.04
CA ARG A 186 -9.17 1.88 20.12
C ARG A 186 -8.00 1.78 19.15
N ASP A 187 -7.86 2.75 18.25
CA ASP A 187 -6.87 2.66 17.19
C ASP A 187 -5.46 2.52 17.77
N PHE A 188 -4.73 1.55 17.23
CA PHE A 188 -3.34 1.23 17.56
C PHE A 188 -3.08 0.77 19.00
N GLN A 189 -4.09 0.68 19.89
CA GLN A 189 -3.93 0.16 21.26
C GLN A 189 -3.25 -1.22 21.30
N THR A 190 -3.38 -2.00 20.22
CA THR A 190 -2.62 -3.22 19.96
C THR A 190 -2.01 -3.18 18.57
N SER A 191 -0.83 -3.77 18.40
CA SER A 191 -0.25 -4.01 17.07
C SER A 191 -0.97 -5.15 16.36
N GLY A 192 -1.01 -5.09 15.04
CA GLY A 192 -1.67 -6.11 14.21
C GLY A 192 -1.13 -6.10 12.79
N VAL A 193 -1.83 -6.83 11.92
CA VAL A 193 -1.48 -6.94 10.51
C VAL A 193 -1.69 -5.59 9.82
N PRO A 194 -0.69 -5.07 9.07
CA PRO A 194 -0.83 -3.80 8.38
C PRO A 194 -1.89 -3.83 7.27
N LEU A 195 -2.55 -2.69 7.05
CA LEU A 195 -3.65 -2.57 6.10
C LEU A 195 -3.29 -2.96 4.66
N PRO A 196 -2.12 -2.60 4.08
CA PRO A 196 -1.77 -3.01 2.72
C PRO A 196 -1.67 -4.53 2.55
N PHE A 197 -1.23 -5.26 3.58
CA PHE A 197 -1.14 -6.73 3.55
C PHE A 197 -2.54 -7.34 3.51
N ILE A 198 -3.46 -6.86 4.35
CA ILE A 198 -4.87 -7.31 4.34
C ILE A 198 -5.51 -7.04 2.98
N ARG A 199 -5.34 -5.84 2.43
CA ARG A 199 -5.90 -5.46 1.13
C ARG A 199 -5.32 -6.30 0.00
N ARG A 200 -4.03 -6.59 0.07
CA ARG A 200 -3.35 -7.47 -0.87
C ARG A 200 -3.94 -8.88 -0.82
N GLN A 201 -4.11 -9.42 0.38
CA GLN A 201 -4.73 -10.72 0.59
C GLN A 201 -6.13 -10.79 -0.01
N VAL A 202 -6.98 -9.77 0.21
CA VAL A 202 -8.32 -9.72 -0.38
C VAL A 202 -8.29 -9.83 -1.91
N LEU A 203 -7.35 -9.14 -2.57
CA LEU A 203 -7.23 -9.18 -4.03
C LEU A 203 -6.73 -10.55 -4.54
N GLU A 204 -5.98 -11.29 -3.74
CA GLU A 204 -5.44 -12.60 -4.08
C GLU A 204 -6.45 -13.74 -3.86
N HIS A 205 -7.58 -13.48 -3.17
CA HIS A 205 -8.55 -14.51 -2.79
C HIS A 205 -9.70 -14.69 -3.78
N ARG A 206 -10.28 -15.90 -3.79
CA ARG A 206 -11.46 -16.22 -4.59
C ARG A 206 -12.78 -15.86 -3.90
N HIS A 207 -12.77 -15.84 -2.57
CA HIS A 207 -13.92 -15.63 -1.70
C HIS A 207 -13.50 -14.77 -0.49
N LEU A 208 -14.43 -14.01 0.06
CA LEU A 208 -14.26 -13.19 1.28
C LEU A 208 -14.75 -13.95 2.51
#